data_AF-A0A0G0V1I6-F1
#
_entry.id   AF-A0A0G0V1I6-F1
#
_cell.length_a   1.000
_cell.length_b   1.000
_cell.length_c   1.000
_cell.angle_alpha   90.00
_cell.angle_beta   90.00
_cell.angle_gamma   90.00
#
_symmetry.space_group_name_H-M   'P 1'
#
loop_
_entity.id
_entity.type
_entity.pdbx_description
1 polymer ?
#
loop_
_entity_poly.entity_id
_entity_poly.type
_entity_poly.pdbx_seq_one_letter_code
_entity_poly.pdbx_strand_id
1 'polypeptide(L)'
;MTDNKNLYADDDIISVNRLVRMRIPSLMIGLLLGILLSFVTSRFEDLLSTNIRIAFFIPFVVYMADATGTQTQSIYARDLKSGHANFKKYLVKETLLGIILGIISSLVIAVIVSVWFSSIDLTLAVSLATFGAIACAPLIALLVTHFFKLEHSDPAVGAGPIATVIQDTVSVLIFGLIASWIVL
;
A
#
# COMPACT_ATOMS: atom_id res chain seq x y z
N MET A 1 -26.78 3.41 -27.55
CA MET A 1 -25.84 2.68 -26.69
C MET A 1 -24.70 3.64 -26.38
N THR A 2 -24.83 4.37 -25.27
CA THR A 2 -23.90 5.41 -24.84
C THR A 2 -22.61 4.76 -24.35
N ASP A 3 -21.53 5.08 -25.05
CA ASP A 3 -20.18 4.57 -24.82
C ASP A 3 -19.66 5.06 -23.46
N ASN A 4 -19.79 4.21 -22.44
CA ASN A 4 -19.41 4.50 -21.05
C ASN A 4 -17.88 4.52 -20.85
N LYS A 5 -17.10 4.47 -21.94
CA LYS A 5 -15.63 4.40 -21.93
C LYS A 5 -14.93 5.75 -21.90
N ASN A 6 -15.62 6.86 -22.18
CA ASN A 6 -15.01 8.19 -22.30
C ASN A 6 -15.23 9.11 -21.08
N LEU A 7 -15.90 8.66 -20.02
CA LEU A 7 -16.30 9.56 -18.92
C LEU A 7 -15.13 10.02 -18.03
N TYR A 8 -14.01 9.30 -18.00
CA TYR A 8 -12.85 9.60 -17.13
C TYR A 8 -11.69 10.31 -17.85
N ALA A 9 -11.77 10.51 -19.17
CA ALA A 9 -10.66 11.00 -19.99
C ALA A 9 -10.76 12.50 -20.35
N ASP A 10 -11.75 13.21 -19.80
CA ASP A 10 -12.19 14.51 -20.31
C ASP A 10 -12.36 15.54 -19.17
N ASP A 11 -11.52 15.43 -18.15
CA ASP A 11 -11.57 16.27 -16.95
C ASP A 11 -11.29 17.75 -17.26
N ASP A 12 -10.63 18.06 -18.37
CA ASP A 12 -10.33 19.41 -18.87
C ASP A 12 -11.57 20.14 -19.40
N ILE A 13 -12.58 19.38 -19.83
CA ILE A 13 -13.77 19.89 -20.50
C ILE A 13 -15.03 19.76 -19.61
N ILE A 14 -15.01 18.87 -18.62
CA ILE A 14 -16.12 18.66 -17.69
C ILE A 14 -16.18 19.77 -16.62
N SER A 15 -17.37 20.27 -16.31
CA SER A 15 -17.57 21.27 -15.25
C SER A 15 -17.19 20.74 -13.86
N VAL A 16 -16.63 21.63 -13.02
CA VAL A 16 -16.20 21.30 -11.64
C VAL A 16 -17.31 20.59 -10.84
N ASN A 17 -18.56 21.05 -10.94
CA ASN A 17 -19.68 20.43 -10.23
C ASN A 17 -19.90 18.96 -10.63
N ARG A 18 -19.69 18.62 -11.91
CA ARG A 18 -19.82 17.25 -12.40
C ARG A 18 -18.63 16.40 -11.96
N LEU A 19 -17.41 16.93 -12.02
CA LEU A 19 -16.22 16.24 -11.49
C LEU A 19 -16.35 15.92 -10.00
N VAL A 20 -16.82 16.88 -9.19
CA VAL A 20 -17.07 16.67 -7.75
C VAL A 20 -18.07 15.54 -7.53
N ARG A 21 -19.20 15.53 -8.25
CA ARG A 21 -20.21 14.45 -8.14
C ARG A 21 -19.65 13.08 -8.53
N MET A 22 -18.73 13.03 -9.48
CA MET A 22 -18.09 11.78 -9.91
C MET A 22 -17.04 11.27 -8.92
N ARG A 23 -16.34 12.18 -8.21
CA ARG A 23 -15.25 11.84 -7.30
C ARG A 23 -15.69 11.66 -5.83
N ILE A 24 -16.76 12.34 -5.40
CA ILE A 24 -17.28 12.24 -4.02
C ILE A 24 -17.49 10.78 -3.58
N PRO A 25 -18.12 9.88 -4.36
CA PRO A 25 -18.39 8.53 -3.89
C PRO A 25 -17.11 7.76 -3.49
N SER A 26 -16.08 7.78 -4.32
CA SER A 26 -14.81 7.12 -4.02
C SER A 26 -14.06 7.80 -2.89
N LEU A 27 -14.09 9.13 -2.81
CA LEU A 27 -13.47 9.88 -1.70
C LEU A 27 -14.18 9.64 -0.36
N MET A 28 -15.50 9.50 -0.33
CA MET A 28 -16.25 9.19 0.89
C MET A 28 -15.98 7.77 1.37
N ILE A 29 -15.84 6.81 0.44
CA ILE A 29 -15.37 5.45 0.79
C ILE A 29 -13.96 5.52 1.36
N GLY A 30 -13.04 6.25 0.70
CA GLY A 30 -11.68 6.45 1.20
C GLY A 30 -11.63 7.11 2.57
N LEU A 31 -12.50 8.08 2.85
CA LEU A 31 -12.62 8.73 4.16
C LEU A 31 -13.03 7.73 5.25
N LEU A 32 -14.06 6.92 5.01
CA LEU A 32 -14.52 5.90 5.96
C LEU A 32 -13.43 4.86 6.24
N LEU A 33 -12.72 4.43 5.19
CA LEU A 33 -11.60 3.51 5.30
C LEU A 33 -10.39 4.15 6.02
N GLY A 34 -10.14 5.44 5.83
CA GLY A 34 -9.12 6.19 6.57
C GLY A 34 -9.42 6.30 8.07
N ILE A 35 -10.71 6.38 8.45
CA ILE A 35 -11.13 6.31 9.86
C ILE A 35 -10.84 4.92 10.44
N LEU A 36 -11.10 3.85 9.68
CA LEU A 36 -10.74 2.48 10.10
C LEU A 36 -9.23 2.34 10.30
N LEU A 37 -8.42 2.88 9.37
CA LEU A 37 -6.97 2.89 9.51
C LEU A 37 -6.53 3.66 10.77
N SER A 38 -7.16 4.79 11.07
CA SER A 38 -6.90 5.55 12.30
C SER A 38 -7.20 4.75 13.57
N PHE A 39 -8.27 3.94 13.58
CA PHE A 39 -8.59 3.04 14.69
C PHE A 39 -7.52 1.96 14.86
N VAL A 40 -7.01 1.39 13.76
CA VAL A 40 -5.90 0.43 13.81
C VAL A 40 -4.63 1.07 14.37
N THR A 41 -4.25 2.26 13.87
CA THR A 41 -3.07 3.00 14.36
C THR A 41 -3.18 3.33 15.85
N SER A 42 -4.38 3.66 16.35
CA SER A 42 -4.59 3.97 17.77
C SER A 42 -4.31 2.80 18.72
N ARG A 43 -4.23 1.55 18.22
CA ARG A 43 -3.81 0.39 19.03
C ARG A 43 -2.33 0.42 19.40
N PHE A 44 -1.56 1.29 18.76
CA PHE A 44 -0.15 1.49 19.04
C PHE A 44 0.11 2.78 19.85
N GLU A 45 -0.90 3.33 20.54
CA GLU A 45 -0.75 4.53 21.37
C GLU A 45 0.35 4.37 22.44
N ASP A 46 0.37 3.24 23.16
CA ASP A 46 1.40 2.95 24.16
C ASP A 46 2.81 2.96 23.54
N LEU A 47 2.99 2.33 22.38
CA LEU A 47 4.24 2.34 21.61
C LEU A 47 4.68 3.77 21.25
N LEU A 48 3.75 4.57 20.73
CA LEU A 48 4.03 5.95 20.31
C LEU A 48 4.34 6.86 21.50
N SER A 49 3.73 6.59 22.66
CA SER A 49 4.02 7.31 23.91
C SER A 49 5.41 6.99 24.45
N THR A 50 5.85 5.74 24.31
CA THR A 50 7.19 5.29 24.72
C THR A 50 8.29 5.90 23.84
N ASN A 51 8.08 5.99 22.53
CA ASN A 51 9.03 6.61 21.62
C ASN A 51 8.35 7.28 20.42
N ILE A 52 8.07 8.58 20.55
CA ILE A 52 7.41 9.38 19.51
C ILE A 52 8.14 9.39 18.16
N ARG A 53 9.45 9.12 18.13
CA ARG A 53 10.24 9.06 16.89
C ARG A 53 9.78 7.95 15.94
N ILE A 54 9.12 6.92 16.47
CA ILE A 54 8.50 5.84 15.68
C ILE A 54 7.45 6.41 14.72
N ALA A 55 6.68 7.41 15.14
CA ALA A 55 5.63 8.02 14.32
C ALA A 55 6.19 8.66 13.04
N PHE A 56 7.44 9.13 13.05
CA PHE A 56 8.06 9.81 11.90
C PHE A 56 8.21 8.89 10.68
N PHE A 57 8.25 7.57 10.91
CA PHE A 57 8.50 6.57 9.86
C PHE A 57 7.23 5.91 9.34
N ILE A 58 6.07 6.10 10.00
CA ILE A 58 4.80 5.54 9.53
C ILE A 58 4.50 5.97 8.08
N PRO A 59 4.57 7.28 7.71
CA PRO A 59 4.28 7.70 6.35
C PRO A 59 5.24 7.09 5.32
N PHE A 60 6.52 6.96 5.68
CA PHE A 60 7.54 6.36 4.82
C PHE A 60 7.26 4.88 4.55
N VAL A 61 7.00 4.09 5.59
CA VAL A 61 6.77 2.65 5.45
C VAL A 61 5.50 2.38 4.66
N VAL A 62 4.41 3.09 4.96
CA VAL A 62 3.15 3.01 4.23
C VAL A 62 3.35 3.36 2.76
N TYR A 63 3.98 4.50 2.47
CA TYR A 63 4.27 4.93 1.10
C TYR A 63 5.10 3.91 0.31
N MET A 64 6.20 3.41 0.89
CA MET A 64 7.09 2.48 0.18
C MET A 64 6.42 1.16 -0.15
N ALA A 65 5.57 0.67 0.75
CA ALA A 65 4.81 -0.55 0.53
C ALA A 65 3.71 -0.35 -0.53
N ASP A 66 2.93 0.74 -0.46
CA ASP A 66 1.93 1.09 -1.47
C ASP A 66 2.54 1.34 -2.85
N ALA A 67 3.67 2.04 -2.93
CA ALA A 67 4.38 2.27 -4.18
C ALA A 67 4.85 0.95 -4.82
N THR A 68 5.34 0.00 -4.01
CA THR A 68 5.75 -1.32 -4.49
C THR A 68 4.54 -2.14 -4.96
N GLY A 69 3.47 -2.18 -4.17
CA GLY A 69 2.24 -2.88 -4.52
C GLY A 69 1.57 -2.32 -5.78
N THR A 70 1.51 -0.99 -5.91
CA THR A 70 0.94 -0.29 -7.08
C THR A 70 1.71 -0.60 -8.36
N GLN A 71 3.05 -0.74 -8.29
CA GLN A 71 3.85 -1.18 -9.43
C GLN A 71 3.48 -2.60 -9.86
N THR A 72 3.45 -3.55 -8.92
CA THR A 72 3.03 -4.94 -9.19
C THR A 72 1.60 -4.99 -9.77
N GLN A 73 0.66 -4.27 -9.16
CA GLN A 73 -0.73 -4.18 -9.61
C GLN A 73 -0.83 -3.66 -11.05
N SER A 74 -0.12 -2.57 -11.37
CA SER A 74 -0.17 -1.96 -12.70
C SER A 74 0.37 -2.89 -13.78
N ILE A 75 1.50 -3.56 -13.51
CA ILE A 75 2.11 -4.52 -14.43
C ILE A 75 1.18 -5.73 -14.63
N TYR A 76 0.66 -6.29 -13.54
CA TYR A 76 -0.20 -7.47 -13.59
C TYR A 76 -1.55 -7.19 -14.26
N ALA A 77 -2.20 -6.07 -13.95
CA ALA A 77 -3.47 -5.67 -14.57
C ALA A 77 -3.32 -5.48 -16.09
N ARG A 78 -2.20 -4.89 -16.55
CA ARG A 78 -1.90 -4.76 -17.97
C ARG A 78 -1.76 -6.12 -18.65
N ASP A 79 -1.05 -7.05 -18.02
CA ASP A 79 -0.84 -8.39 -18.59
C ASP A 79 -2.09 -9.29 -18.51
N LEU A 80 -2.96 -9.05 -17.54
CA LEU A 80 -4.30 -9.64 -17.49
C LEU A 80 -5.14 -9.22 -18.71
N LYS A 81 -5.08 -7.95 -19.12
CA LYS A 81 -5.77 -7.46 -20.32
C LYS A 81 -5.17 -8.03 -21.61
N SER A 82 -3.89 -8.37 -21.62
CA SER A 82 -3.21 -9.00 -22.76
C SER A 82 -3.59 -10.48 -22.95
N GLY A 83 -4.17 -11.12 -21.93
CA GLY A 83 -4.54 -12.55 -21.94
C GLY A 83 -3.40 -13.51 -21.58
N HIS A 84 -2.18 -13.02 -21.37
CA HIS A 84 -0.99 -13.87 -21.16
C HIS A 84 -0.62 -14.08 -19.67
N ALA A 85 -1.26 -13.36 -18.75
CA ALA A 85 -0.91 -13.42 -17.33
C ALA A 85 -1.24 -14.77 -16.67
N ASN A 86 -0.19 -15.46 -16.22
CA ASN A 86 -0.29 -16.63 -15.36
C ASN A 86 -0.13 -16.24 -13.89
N PHE A 87 -1.23 -16.30 -13.12
CA PHE A 87 -1.26 -15.87 -11.72
C PHE A 87 -0.19 -16.54 -10.85
N LYS A 88 0.01 -17.87 -10.95
CA LYS A 88 1.01 -18.58 -10.13
C LYS A 88 2.44 -18.10 -10.41
N LYS A 89 2.77 -17.84 -11.69
CA LYS A 89 4.09 -17.33 -12.07
C LYS A 89 4.31 -15.91 -11.56
N TYR A 90 3.29 -15.05 -11.63
CA TYR A 90 3.33 -13.71 -11.07
C TYR A 90 3.49 -13.75 -9.55
N LEU A 91 2.68 -14.55 -8.86
CA LEU A 91 2.72 -14.68 -7.41
C LEU A 91 4.13 -15.00 -6.92
N VAL A 92 4.81 -15.99 -7.52
CA VAL A 92 6.17 -16.34 -7.12
C VAL A 92 7.17 -15.24 -7.46
N LYS A 93 7.16 -14.72 -8.70
CA LYS A 93 8.15 -13.74 -9.16
C LYS A 93 8.04 -12.41 -8.43
N GLU A 94 6.84 -11.90 -8.29
CA GLU A 94 6.58 -10.61 -7.66
C GLU A 94 6.80 -10.67 -6.15
N THR A 95 6.46 -11.79 -5.49
CA THR A 95 6.80 -11.98 -4.07
C THR A 95 8.31 -12.00 -3.86
N LEU A 96 9.05 -12.72 -4.70
CA LEU A 96 10.51 -12.73 -4.62
C LEU A 96 11.10 -11.33 -4.87
N LEU A 97 10.53 -10.58 -5.83
CA LEU A 97 10.94 -9.21 -6.09
C LEU A 97 10.66 -8.29 -4.90
N GLY A 98 9.49 -8.43 -4.25
CA GLY A 98 9.14 -7.73 -3.02
C GLY A 98 10.11 -8.01 -1.88
N ILE A 99 10.53 -9.27 -1.70
CA ILE A 99 11.55 -9.65 -0.71
C ILE A 99 12.88 -8.95 -1.02
N ILE A 100 13.34 -8.99 -2.28
CA ILE A 100 14.60 -8.36 -2.69
C ILE A 100 14.55 -6.83 -2.48
N LEU A 101 13.47 -6.18 -2.95
CA LEU A 101 13.28 -4.74 -2.79
C LEU A 101 13.12 -4.34 -1.32
N GLY A 102 12.48 -5.20 -0.52
CA GLY A 102 12.35 -5.04 0.92
C GLY A 102 13.71 -5.07 1.61
N ILE A 103 14.59 -6.01 1.25
CA ILE A 103 15.95 -6.09 1.80
C ILE A 103 16.75 -4.83 1.43
N ILE A 104 16.71 -4.41 0.16
CA ILE A 104 17.43 -3.22 -0.28
C ILE A 104 16.94 -1.99 0.49
N SER A 105 15.62 -1.80 0.56
CA SER A 105 15.02 -0.65 1.23
C SER A 105 15.26 -0.66 2.74
N SER A 106 15.22 -1.83 3.38
CA SER A 106 15.47 -1.97 4.82
C SER A 106 16.92 -1.69 5.19
N LEU A 107 17.88 -2.10 4.36
CA LEU A 107 19.29 -1.77 4.54
C LEU A 107 19.54 -0.27 4.41
N VAL A 108 18.94 0.38 3.40
CA VAL A 108 19.08 1.82 3.21
C VAL A 108 18.50 2.59 4.39
N ILE A 109 17.27 2.27 4.82
CA ILE A 109 16.64 2.97 5.95
C ILE A 109 17.37 2.66 7.27
N ALA A 110 17.91 1.45 7.45
CA ALA A 110 18.71 1.12 8.63
C ALA A 110 19.93 2.05 8.77
N VAL A 111 20.67 2.29 7.68
CA VAL A 111 21.81 3.23 7.69
C VAL A 111 21.35 4.64 8.05
N ILE A 112 20.28 5.12 7.41
CA ILE A 112 19.76 6.47 7.63
C ILE A 112 19.32 6.66 9.09
N VAL A 113 18.53 5.73 9.63
CA VAL A 113 18.00 5.82 11.00
C VAL A 113 19.12 5.69 12.03
N SER A 114 20.08 4.79 11.80
CA SER A 114 21.23 4.60 12.68
C SER A 114 22.08 5.87 12.78
N VAL A 115 22.40 6.49 11.63
CA VAL A 115 23.18 7.74 11.60
C VAL A 115 22.41 8.90 12.22
N TRP A 116 21.11 9.01 11.94
CA TRP A 116 20.32 10.16 12.39
C TRP A 116 19.99 10.11 13.90
N PHE A 117 19.57 8.95 14.41
CA PHE A 117 19.05 8.83 15.77
C PHE A 117 19.98 8.11 16.73
N SER A 118 21.02 7.44 16.23
CA SER A 118 21.99 6.67 17.03
C SER A 118 21.30 5.70 18.02
N SER A 119 20.17 5.12 17.63
CA SER A 119 19.34 4.22 18.45
C SER A 119 19.21 2.88 17.74
N ILE A 120 19.69 1.81 18.41
CA ILE A 120 19.65 0.45 17.87
C ILE A 120 18.20 -0.03 17.73
N ASP A 121 17.37 0.23 18.75
CA ASP A 121 15.98 -0.23 18.80
C ASP A 121 15.15 0.43 17.70
N LEU A 122 15.28 1.75 17.53
CA LEU A 122 14.58 2.46 16.46
C LEU A 122 15.04 2.00 15.08
N THR A 123 16.35 1.77 14.92
CA THR A 123 16.92 1.27 13.66
C THR A 123 16.36 -0.11 13.31
N LEU A 124 16.35 -1.05 14.26
CA LEU A 124 15.81 -2.39 14.06
C LEU A 124 14.30 -2.35 13.81
N ALA A 125 13.56 -1.60 14.61
CA ALA A 125 12.11 -1.46 14.46
C ALA A 125 11.73 -0.96 13.06
N VAL A 126 12.32 0.15 12.62
CA VAL A 126 11.99 0.77 11.33
C VAL A 126 12.45 -0.11 10.17
N SER A 127 13.67 -0.66 10.21
CA SER A 127 14.21 -1.45 9.10
C SER A 127 13.48 -2.78 8.91
N LEU A 128 13.20 -3.52 9.98
CA LEU A 128 12.47 -4.79 9.92
C LEU A 128 11.01 -4.57 9.51
N ALA A 129 10.37 -3.52 10.03
CA ALA A 129 9.03 -3.15 9.60
C ALA A 129 8.96 -2.78 8.12
N THR A 130 9.93 -2.00 7.64
CA THR A 130 10.05 -1.62 6.22
C THR A 130 10.19 -2.87 5.35
N PHE A 131 11.07 -3.80 5.74
CA PHE A 131 11.22 -5.08 5.04
C PHE A 131 9.89 -5.84 4.97
N GLY A 132 9.21 -6.03 6.11
CA GLY A 132 7.97 -6.79 6.17
C GLY A 132 6.86 -6.17 5.31
N ALA A 133 6.67 -4.85 5.41
CA ALA A 133 5.63 -4.15 4.66
C ALA A 133 5.85 -4.25 3.14
N ILE A 134 7.08 -4.03 2.67
CA ILE A 134 7.42 -4.12 1.23
C ILE A 134 7.38 -5.57 0.73
N ALA A 135 7.85 -6.54 1.52
CA ALA A 135 7.86 -7.95 1.13
C ALA A 135 6.44 -8.51 0.93
N CYS A 136 5.46 -8.04 1.71
CA CYS A 136 4.07 -8.44 1.59
C CYS A 136 3.30 -7.66 0.50
N ALA A 137 3.79 -6.51 0.04
CA ALA A 137 3.02 -5.63 -0.84
C ALA A 137 2.65 -6.27 -2.20
N PRO A 138 3.54 -6.99 -2.90
CA PRO A 138 3.18 -7.63 -4.16
C PRO A 138 2.11 -8.72 -4.01
N LEU A 139 2.10 -9.43 -2.88
CA LEU A 139 1.08 -10.45 -2.59
C LEU A 139 -0.31 -9.81 -2.49
N ILE A 140 -0.43 -8.72 -1.74
CA ILE A 140 -1.69 -7.99 -1.56
C ILE A 140 -2.16 -7.45 -2.91
N ALA A 141 -1.29 -6.78 -3.65
CA ALA A 141 -1.58 -6.23 -4.96
C ALA A 141 -2.10 -7.29 -5.95
N LEU A 142 -1.43 -8.45 -6.03
CA LEU A 142 -1.84 -9.54 -6.91
C LEU A 142 -3.16 -10.17 -6.49
N LEU A 143 -3.37 -10.40 -5.19
CA LEU A 143 -4.61 -11.00 -4.68
C LEU A 143 -5.81 -10.10 -4.95
N VAL A 144 -5.72 -8.81 -4.64
CA VAL A 144 -6.80 -7.84 -4.88
C VAL A 144 -7.08 -7.73 -6.37
N THR A 145 -6.04 -7.52 -7.20
CA THR A 145 -6.22 -7.40 -8.65
C THR A 145 -6.82 -8.66 -9.28
N HIS A 146 -6.37 -9.84 -8.84
CA HIS A 146 -6.88 -11.11 -9.33
C HIS A 146 -8.33 -11.36 -8.91
N PHE A 147 -8.71 -10.98 -7.68
CA PHE A 147 -10.09 -11.06 -7.20
C PHE A 147 -11.04 -10.23 -8.07
N PHE A 148 -10.70 -8.97 -8.35
CA PHE A 148 -11.52 -8.09 -9.21
C PHE A 148 -11.66 -8.58 -10.66
N LYS A 149 -10.65 -9.30 -11.18
CA LYS A 149 -10.76 -9.98 -12.49
C LYS A 149 -11.88 -11.03 -12.50
N LEU A 150 -12.02 -11.80 -11.41
CA LEU A 150 -12.99 -12.90 -11.34
C LEU A 150 -14.43 -12.38 -11.34
N GLU A 151 -14.68 -11.21 -10.77
CA GLU A 151 -16.00 -10.56 -10.75
C GLU A 151 -16.38 -9.86 -12.06
N HIS A 152 -15.61 -10.03 -13.16
CA HIS A 152 -15.87 -9.43 -14.49
C HIS A 152 -15.90 -7.88 -14.49
N SER A 153 -15.43 -7.26 -13.41
CA SER A 153 -15.20 -5.82 -13.32
C SER A 153 -13.86 -5.48 -13.98
N ASP A 154 -13.74 -4.32 -14.64
CA ASP A 154 -12.43 -3.88 -15.14
C ASP A 154 -11.49 -3.73 -13.94
N PRO A 155 -10.43 -4.55 -13.82
CA PRO A 155 -9.52 -4.52 -12.67
C PRO A 155 -8.91 -3.12 -12.45
N ALA A 156 -8.85 -2.29 -13.51
CA ALA A 156 -8.32 -0.95 -13.43
C ALA A 156 -9.25 0.07 -12.73
N VAL A 157 -10.56 -0.18 -12.65
CA VAL A 157 -11.54 0.86 -12.25
C VAL A 157 -11.90 0.81 -10.76
N GLY A 158 -11.69 -0.33 -10.07
CA GLY A 158 -12.05 -0.49 -8.65
C GLY A 158 -10.95 -1.03 -7.73
N ALA A 159 -9.97 -1.76 -8.27
CA ALA A 159 -8.97 -2.44 -7.44
C ALA A 159 -8.00 -1.46 -6.76
N GLY A 160 -7.72 -0.30 -7.36
CA GLY A 160 -6.77 0.71 -6.84
C GLY A 160 -7.07 1.17 -5.42
N PRO A 161 -8.19 1.88 -5.17
CA PRO A 161 -8.49 2.41 -3.85
C PRO A 161 -8.60 1.33 -2.76
N ILE A 162 -9.12 0.15 -3.11
CA ILE A 162 -9.27 -0.97 -2.16
C ILE A 162 -7.90 -1.59 -1.85
N ALA A 163 -7.06 -1.79 -2.86
CA ALA A 163 -5.70 -2.30 -2.67
C ALA A 163 -4.89 -1.36 -1.76
N THR A 164 -4.93 -0.06 -1.99
CA THR A 164 -4.25 0.93 -1.15
C THR A 164 -4.70 0.85 0.30
N VAL A 165 -6.00 0.80 0.58
CA VAL A 165 -6.48 0.71 1.97
C VAL A 165 -6.03 -0.58 2.67
N ILE A 166 -6.11 -1.71 1.98
CA ILE A 166 -5.65 -2.99 2.53
C ILE A 166 -4.14 -2.92 2.78
N GLN A 167 -3.39 -2.37 1.82
CA GLN A 167 -1.94 -2.21 1.92
C GLN A 167 -1.55 -1.31 3.07
N ASP A 168 -2.16 -0.13 3.22
CA ASP A 168 -1.91 0.81 4.30
C ASP A 168 -2.17 0.17 5.66
N THR A 169 -3.32 -0.52 5.78
CA THR A 169 -3.70 -1.22 7.02
C THR A 169 -2.70 -2.29 7.39
N VAL A 170 -2.31 -3.14 6.43
CA VAL A 170 -1.31 -4.19 6.67
C VAL A 170 0.06 -3.58 6.99
N SER A 171 0.43 -2.47 6.34
CA SER A 171 1.72 -1.81 6.57
C SER A 171 1.79 -1.21 7.98
N VAL A 172 0.72 -0.55 8.44
CA VAL A 172 0.61 -0.05 9.82
C VAL A 172 0.62 -1.20 10.82
N LEU A 173 -0.07 -2.30 10.56
CA LEU A 173 -0.06 -3.47 11.44
C LEU A 173 1.33 -4.10 11.55
N ILE A 174 2.00 -4.35 10.42
CA ILE A 174 3.36 -4.89 10.40
C ILE A 174 4.30 -3.96 11.16
N PHE A 175 4.23 -2.66 10.88
CA PHE A 175 5.07 -1.66 11.51
C PHE A 175 4.85 -1.59 13.02
N GLY A 176 3.60 -1.44 13.45
CA GLY A 176 3.26 -1.33 14.86
C GLY A 176 3.59 -2.60 15.65
N LEU A 177 3.34 -3.80 15.09
CA LEU A 177 3.65 -5.06 15.75
C LEU A 177 5.17 -5.27 15.91
N ILE A 178 5.94 -5.04 14.85
CA ILE A 178 7.41 -5.19 14.89
C ILE A 178 8.03 -4.15 15.83
N ALA A 179 7.59 -2.90 15.73
CA ALA A 179 8.10 -1.84 16.60
C ALA A 179 7.72 -2.08 18.07
N SER A 180 6.49 -2.55 18.34
CA SER A 180 6.08 -2.93 19.70
C SER A 180 6.96 -4.04 20.26
N TRP A 181 7.23 -5.09 19.48
CA TRP A 181 8.06 -6.21 19.92
C TRP A 181 9.52 -5.82 20.24
N ILE A 182 10.03 -4.75 19.63
CA ILE A 182 11.41 -4.29 19.81
C ILE A 182 11.53 -3.24 20.91
N VAL A 183 10.54 -2.36 21.04
CA VAL A 183 10.64 -1.14 21.87
C VAL A 183 9.94 -1.28 23.22
N LEU A 184 8.92 -2.15 23.34
CA LEU A 184 8.21 -2.43 24.59
C LEU A 184 8.75 -3.70 25.24
#